data_AF-A0A1F8XEE8-F1
#
_entry.id   AF-A0A1F8XEE8-F1
#
_cell.length_a   1.000
_cell.length_b   1.000
_cell.length_c   1.000
_cell.angle_alpha   90.00
_cell.angle_beta   90.00
_cell.angle_gamma   90.00
#
_symmetry.space_group_name_H-M   'P 1'
#
loop_
_entity.id
_entity.type
_entity.pdbx_description
1 polymer ?
#
loop_
_entity_poly.entity_id
_entity_poly.type
_entity_poly.pdbx_seq_one_letter_code
_entity_poly.pdbx_strand_id
1 'polypeptide(L)'
;MPENLITSVKREIDRLKKEIYRRTSELAAFKDDLIKHQRAYRLLAGADTRAQRPGKKRRRARRATPANWDSLLDRLPGRFTIGDIAKAADPRRKSSVYVRQVAVRWAKQRKTKRVGRGEYQKVQQGQPRATAASHRNK
;
A
#
# COMPACT_ATOMS: atom_id res chain seq x y z
N MET A 1 -25.28 36.99 62.15
CA MET A 1 -26.13 36.27 61.16
C MET A 1 -25.67 36.31 59.68
N PRO A 2 -24.45 36.76 59.26
CA PRO A 2 -24.04 36.67 57.84
C PRO A 2 -23.37 35.33 57.45
N GLU A 3 -22.78 34.60 58.40
CA GLU A 3 -22.05 33.35 58.14
C GLU A 3 -22.94 32.22 57.61
N ASN A 4 -24.20 32.18 58.04
CA ASN A 4 -25.20 31.20 57.59
C ASN A 4 -25.64 31.43 56.13
N LEU A 5 -25.64 32.69 55.68
CA LEU A 5 -25.98 33.03 54.29
C LEU A 5 -24.84 32.63 53.35
N ILE A 6 -23.60 32.92 53.74
CA ILE A 6 -22.41 32.58 52.94
C ILE A 6 -22.30 31.06 52.76
N THR A 7 -22.53 30.28 53.82
CA THR A 7 -22.50 28.82 53.75
C THR A 7 -23.66 28.24 52.94
N SER A 8 -24.85 28.82 53.02
CA SER A 8 -26.00 28.45 52.17
C SER A 8 -25.71 28.68 50.68
N VAL A 9 -25.20 29.85 50.31
CA VAL A 9 -24.83 30.17 48.93
C VAL A 9 -23.73 29.24 48.41
N LYS A 10 -22.72 28.91 49.23
CA LYS A 10 -21.68 27.94 48.85
C LYS A 10 -22.25 26.55 48.54
N ARG A 11 -23.19 26.06 49.36
CA ARG A 11 -23.86 24.76 49.13
C ARG A 11 -24.67 24.76 47.83
N GLU A 12 -25.33 25.87 47.53
CA GLU A 12 -26.10 25.98 46.28
C GLU A 12 -25.17 26.03 45.06
N ILE A 13 -24.03 26.74 45.14
CA ILE A 13 -23.00 26.72 44.09
C ILE A 13 -22.50 25.29 43.85
N ASP A 14 -22.19 24.55 44.90
CA ASP A 14 -21.70 23.17 44.77
C ASP A 14 -22.77 22.22 44.22
N ARG A 15 -24.04 22.43 44.58
CA ARG A 15 -25.17 21.70 44.01
C ARG A 15 -25.30 21.97 42.51
N LEU A 16 -25.27 23.24 42.11
CA LEU A 16 -25.35 23.63 40.70
C LEU A 16 -24.17 23.08 39.89
N LYS A 17 -22.95 23.08 40.44
CA LYS A 17 -21.80 22.44 39.80
C LYS A 17 -22.05 20.95 39.53
N LYS A 18 -22.53 20.20 40.53
CA LYS A 18 -22.84 18.77 40.37
C LYS A 18 -23.91 18.53 39.30
N GLU A 19 -24.94 19.38 39.26
CA GLU A 19 -25.99 19.30 38.24
C GLU A 19 -25.45 19.59 36.84
N ILE A 20 -24.58 20.60 36.69
CA ILE A 20 -23.89 20.87 35.42
C ILE A 20 -23.08 19.67 34.96
N TYR A 21 -22.30 19.05 35.86
CA TYR A 21 -21.52 17.85 35.52
C TYR A 21 -22.42 16.70 35.08
N ARG A 22 -23.51 16.45 35.80
CA ARG A 22 -24.47 15.39 35.47
C ARG A 22 -25.07 15.61 34.08
N ARG A 23 -25.62 16.80 33.81
CA ARG A 23 -26.21 17.14 32.51
C ARG A 23 -25.19 17.10 31.37
N THR A 24 -23.93 17.45 31.64
CA THR A 24 -22.86 17.36 30.65
C THR A 24 -22.58 15.91 30.26
N SER A 25 -22.58 15.00 31.24
CA SER A 25 -22.43 13.55 30.99
C SER A 25 -23.63 12.98 30.23
N GLU A 26 -24.85 13.39 30.59
CA GLU A 26 -26.07 12.98 29.88
C GLU A 26 -26.07 13.48 28.43
N LEU A 27 -25.64 14.73 28.20
CA LEU A 27 -25.45 15.27 26.84
C LEU A 27 -24.37 14.51 26.05
N ALA A 28 -23.31 14.06 26.69
CA ALA A 28 -22.29 13.23 26.04
C ALA A 28 -22.88 11.87 25.61
N ALA A 29 -23.64 11.22 26.48
CA ALA A 29 -24.32 9.96 26.17
C ALA A 29 -25.30 10.11 24.99
N PHE A 30 -26.12 11.18 24.99
CA PHE A 30 -27.04 11.45 23.88
C PHE A 30 -26.31 11.73 22.55
N LYS A 31 -25.15 12.38 22.59
CA LYS A 31 -24.32 12.58 21.39
C LYS A 31 -23.80 11.24 20.85
N ASP A 32 -23.36 10.34 21.72
CA ASP A 32 -22.88 9.02 21.31
C ASP A 32 -24.01 8.19 20.68
N ASP A 33 -25.20 8.21 21.27
CA ASP A 33 -26.37 7.53 20.72
C ASP A 33 -26.83 8.13 19.40
N LEU A 34 -26.79 9.46 19.25
CA LEU A 34 -27.03 10.12 17.96
C LEU A 34 -26.04 9.63 16.89
N ILE A 35 -24.75 9.52 17.21
CA ILE A 35 -23.75 8.99 16.28
C ILE A 35 -24.05 7.54 15.88
N LYS A 36 -24.46 6.69 16.84
CA LYS A 36 -24.85 5.30 16.56
C LYS A 36 -26.04 5.23 15.62
N HIS A 37 -27.08 6.01 15.89
CA HIS A 37 -28.29 6.04 15.06
C HIS A 37 -28.02 6.63 13.67
N GLN A 38 -27.19 7.68 13.55
CA GLN A 38 -26.77 8.21 12.25
C GLN A 38 -25.98 7.19 11.43
N ARG A 39 -25.11 6.38 12.07
CA ARG A 39 -24.40 5.28 11.40
C ARG A 39 -25.38 4.19 10.94
N ALA A 40 -26.29 3.77 11.82
CA ALA A 40 -27.31 2.79 11.48
C ALA A 40 -28.19 3.27 10.31
N TYR A 41 -28.60 4.54 10.32
CA TYR A 41 -29.35 5.15 9.23
C TYR A 41 -28.56 5.15 7.92
N ARG A 42 -27.26 5.49 7.93
CA ARG A 42 -26.41 5.45 6.71
C ARG A 42 -26.26 4.03 6.14
N LEU A 43 -26.15 3.03 7.01
CA LEU A 43 -26.09 1.62 6.61
C LEU A 43 -27.41 1.19 5.96
N LEU A 44 -28.54 1.51 6.58
CA LEU A 44 -29.88 1.13 6.10
C LEU A 44 -30.32 1.92 4.86
N ALA A 45 -29.96 3.21 4.77
CA ALA A 45 -30.24 4.06 3.62
C ALA A 45 -29.33 3.76 2.41
N GLY A 46 -28.50 2.70 2.48
CA GLY A 46 -27.60 2.30 1.40
C GLY A 46 -26.42 3.24 1.15
N ALA A 47 -26.26 4.30 1.96
CA ALA A 47 -25.18 5.27 1.84
C ALA A 47 -23.80 4.66 2.12
N ASP A 48 -23.73 3.60 2.94
CA ASP A 48 -22.48 2.89 3.26
C ASP A 48 -22.06 1.80 2.26
N THR A 49 -22.80 1.58 1.16
CA THR A 49 -22.26 0.81 0.03
C THR A 49 -21.15 1.55 -0.74
N ARG A 50 -20.83 2.81 -0.38
CA ARG A 50 -19.73 3.59 -0.98
C ARG A 50 -18.92 4.41 0.01
N ALA A 51 -18.52 3.84 1.14
CA ALA A 51 -17.34 4.33 1.85
C ALA A 51 -16.06 3.79 1.19
N GLN A 52 -15.82 4.13 -0.09
CA GLN A 52 -14.43 4.17 -0.56
C GLN A 52 -13.74 5.20 0.33
N ARG A 53 -12.87 4.74 1.23
CA ARG A 53 -11.83 5.58 1.83
C ARG A 53 -11.38 6.58 0.75
N PRO A 54 -11.18 7.86 1.04
CA PRO A 54 -10.46 8.74 0.12
C PRO A 54 -9.04 8.20 0.05
N GLY A 55 -8.84 7.16 -0.75
CA GLY A 55 -7.56 6.65 -1.14
C GLY A 55 -6.99 7.80 -1.92
N LYS A 56 -6.17 8.61 -1.22
CA LYS A 56 -5.29 9.66 -1.71
C LYS A 56 -5.31 9.60 -3.21
N LYS A 57 -6.15 10.42 -3.86
CA LYS A 57 -6.39 10.41 -5.32
C LYS A 57 -5.01 10.17 -5.91
N ARG A 58 -4.72 8.93 -6.31
CA ARG A 58 -3.44 8.64 -6.96
C ARG A 58 -3.68 9.37 -8.26
N ARG A 59 -3.29 10.65 -8.29
CA ARG A 59 -3.02 11.39 -9.52
C ARG A 59 -2.37 10.31 -10.35
N ARG A 60 -3.08 9.81 -11.37
CA ARG A 60 -2.51 8.86 -12.31
C ARG A 60 -1.28 9.62 -12.76
N ALA A 61 -0.12 9.28 -12.19
CA ALA A 61 1.13 9.91 -12.53
C ALA A 61 1.13 9.75 -14.03
N ARG A 62 1.12 10.89 -14.75
CA ARG A 62 1.12 10.96 -16.22
C ARG A 62 1.87 9.72 -16.68
N ARG A 63 1.17 8.75 -17.27
CA ARG A 63 1.71 7.42 -17.52
C ARG A 63 3.01 7.67 -18.27
N ALA A 64 4.14 7.63 -17.55
CA ALA A 64 5.45 7.70 -18.16
C ALA A 64 5.40 6.57 -19.16
N THR A 65 5.61 6.91 -20.44
CA THR A 65 5.58 5.98 -21.57
C THR A 65 6.10 4.65 -21.06
N PRO A 66 5.28 3.57 -21.09
CA PRO A 66 5.71 2.30 -20.55
C PRO A 66 7.07 2.00 -21.15
N ALA A 67 8.10 1.89 -20.30
CA ALA A 67 9.42 1.51 -20.80
C ALA A 67 9.22 0.22 -21.58
N ASN A 68 9.63 0.21 -22.85
CA ASN A 68 9.49 -0.98 -23.68
C ASN A 68 10.54 -1.99 -23.19
N TRP A 69 10.16 -2.74 -22.16
CA TRP A 69 11.02 -3.70 -21.48
C TRP A 69 11.49 -4.80 -22.42
N ASP A 70 10.70 -5.17 -23.42
CA ASP A 70 11.11 -6.19 -24.39
C ASP A 70 12.24 -5.68 -25.28
N SER A 71 12.14 -4.46 -25.83
CA SER A 71 13.25 -3.84 -26.56
C SER A 71 14.47 -3.56 -25.68
N LEU A 72 14.27 -3.32 -24.38
CA LEU A 72 15.36 -3.18 -23.42
C LEU A 72 16.07 -4.51 -23.19
N LEU A 73 15.32 -5.62 -23.12
CA LEU A 73 15.90 -6.95 -23.02
C LEU A 73 16.83 -7.20 -24.21
N ASP A 74 16.44 -6.87 -25.44
CA ASP A 74 17.28 -7.07 -26.63
C ASP A 74 18.63 -6.34 -26.55
N ARG A 75 18.65 -5.15 -25.96
CA ARG A 75 19.87 -4.34 -25.76
C ARG A 75 20.79 -4.84 -24.64
N LEU A 76 20.30 -5.70 -23.74
CA LEU A 76 21.12 -6.23 -22.65
C LEU A 76 22.15 -7.27 -23.16
N PRO A 77 23.30 -7.41 -22.48
CA PRO A 77 24.24 -8.48 -22.78
C PRO A 77 23.62 -9.87 -22.56
N GLY A 78 24.22 -10.91 -23.15
CA GLY A 78 23.74 -12.30 -23.01
C GLY A 78 23.66 -12.77 -21.55
N ARG A 79 24.53 -12.24 -20.68
CA ARG A 79 24.46 -12.35 -19.22
C ARG A 79 24.40 -10.94 -18.63
N PHE A 80 23.48 -10.70 -17.71
CA PHE A 80 23.25 -9.38 -17.14
C PHE A 80 22.76 -9.49 -15.68
N THR A 81 22.96 -8.42 -14.93
CA THR A 81 22.52 -8.28 -13.54
C THR A 81 21.32 -7.33 -13.42
N ILE A 82 20.69 -7.30 -12.24
CA ILE A 82 19.65 -6.30 -11.92
C ILE A 82 20.19 -4.86 -12.10
N GLY A 83 21.48 -4.64 -11.82
CA GLY A 83 22.14 -3.34 -12.00
C GLY A 83 22.20 -2.92 -13.47
N ASP A 84 22.42 -3.86 -14.38
CA ASP A 84 22.50 -3.59 -15.82
C ASP A 84 21.12 -3.24 -16.38
N ILE A 85 20.06 -3.88 -15.90
CA ILE A 85 18.68 -3.51 -16.23
C ILE A 85 18.37 -2.09 -15.74
N ALA A 86 18.79 -1.74 -14.52
CA ALA A 86 18.56 -0.42 -13.96
C ALA A 86 19.32 0.68 -14.71
N LYS A 87 20.55 0.40 -15.17
CA LYS A 87 21.34 1.31 -16.03
C LYS A 87 20.68 1.52 -17.40
N ALA A 88 20.15 0.45 -18.00
CA ALA A 88 19.50 0.50 -19.31
C ALA A 88 18.09 1.14 -19.29
N ALA A 89 17.41 1.14 -18.13
CA ALA A 89 16.01 1.57 -17.98
C ALA A 89 15.78 3.10 -17.91
N ASP A 90 16.78 3.90 -18.28
CA ASP A 90 16.77 5.37 -18.32
C ASP A 90 16.88 6.03 -16.91
N PRO A 91 17.52 7.21 -16.75
CA PRO A 91 17.76 7.87 -15.45
C PRO A 91 16.51 8.36 -14.71
N ARG A 92 15.31 8.27 -15.30
CA ARG A 92 14.02 8.52 -14.63
C ARG A 92 13.63 7.34 -13.73
N ARG A 93 14.52 7.08 -12.75
CA ARG A 93 14.52 6.11 -11.65
C ARG A 93 13.22 5.31 -11.52
N LYS A 94 13.12 4.18 -12.24
CA LYS A 94 12.23 3.10 -11.82
C LYS A 94 12.80 2.49 -10.54
N SER A 95 11.96 2.16 -9.57
CA SER A 95 12.44 1.59 -8.30
C SER A 95 13.14 0.25 -8.53
N SER A 96 14.17 -0.04 -7.74
CA SER A 96 14.88 -1.35 -7.78
C SER A 96 13.91 -2.53 -7.63
N VAL A 97 12.85 -2.35 -6.84
CA VAL A 97 11.74 -3.32 -6.70
C VAL A 97 11.05 -3.58 -8.04
N TYR A 98 10.75 -2.53 -8.80
CA TYR A 98 10.10 -2.68 -10.11
C TYR A 98 11.01 -3.36 -11.14
N VAL A 99 12.31 -3.04 -11.14
CA VAL A 99 13.30 -3.71 -12.00
C VAL A 99 13.38 -5.20 -11.69
N ARG A 100 13.38 -5.58 -10.40
CA ARG A 100 13.32 -6.99 -9.98
C ARG A 100 12.06 -7.70 -10.48
N GLN A 101 10.90 -7.04 -10.41
CA GLN A 101 9.65 -7.61 -10.93
C GLN A 101 9.72 -7.88 -12.44
N VAL A 102 10.35 -6.99 -13.21
CA VAL A 102 10.57 -7.18 -14.65
C VAL A 102 11.47 -8.40 -14.90
N ALA A 103 12.58 -8.53 -14.17
CA ALA A 103 13.48 -9.68 -14.30
C ALA A 103 12.79 -11.02 -13.95
N VAL A 104 11.96 -11.03 -12.90
CA VAL A 104 11.12 -12.20 -12.53
C VAL A 104 10.10 -12.50 -13.63
N ARG A 105 9.50 -11.48 -14.24
CA ARG A 105 8.56 -11.65 -15.36
C ARG A 105 9.24 -12.27 -16.58
N TRP A 106 10.45 -11.83 -16.95
CA TRP A 106 11.21 -12.44 -18.05
C TRP A 106 11.59 -13.89 -17.76
N ALA A 107 11.94 -14.20 -16.50
CA ALA A 107 12.20 -15.58 -16.09
C ALA A 107 10.94 -16.45 -16.20
N LYS A 108 9.77 -15.94 -15.78
CA LYS A 108 8.48 -16.64 -15.93
C LYS A 108 8.11 -16.84 -17.40
N GLN A 109 8.43 -15.89 -18.27
CA GLN A 109 8.21 -15.94 -19.72
C GLN A 109 9.26 -16.79 -20.46
N ARG A 110 10.21 -17.44 -19.76
CA ARG A 110 11.31 -18.23 -20.34
C ARG A 110 12.21 -17.45 -21.32
N LYS A 111 12.18 -16.12 -21.29
CA LYS A 111 13.09 -15.25 -22.07
C LYS A 111 14.49 -15.22 -21.44
N THR A 112 14.58 -15.42 -20.12
CA THR A 112 15.83 -15.36 -19.35
C THR A 112 15.87 -16.48 -18.32
N LYS A 113 17.05 -17.03 -18.03
CA LYS A 113 17.29 -17.99 -16.96
C LYS A 113 18.03 -17.29 -15.81
N ARG A 114 17.62 -17.55 -14.58
CA ARG A 114 18.36 -17.09 -13.40
C ARG A 114 19.56 -18.02 -13.18
N VAL A 115 20.76 -17.46 -13.17
CA VAL A 115 22.02 -18.22 -13.00
C VAL A 115 22.51 -18.11 -11.56
N GLY A 116 22.23 -16.98 -10.89
CA GLY A 116 22.68 -16.71 -9.52
C GLY A 116 21.80 -15.71 -8.78
N ARG A 117 22.30 -15.19 -7.66
CA ARG A 117 21.59 -14.17 -6.87
C ARG A 117 21.65 -12.81 -7.57
N GLY A 118 20.61 -12.49 -8.35
CA GLY A 118 20.52 -11.23 -9.08
C GLY A 118 21.17 -11.25 -10.47
N GLU A 119 21.55 -12.44 -10.93
CA GLU A 119 22.16 -12.68 -12.23
C GLU A 119 21.21 -13.46 -13.15
N TYR A 120 21.10 -12.97 -14.38
CA TYR A 120 20.20 -13.48 -15.40
C TYR A 120 20.97 -13.70 -16.70
N GLN A 121 20.60 -14.73 -17.44
CA GLN A 121 21.15 -15.05 -18.76
C GLN A 121 20.00 -15.12 -19.76
N LYS A 122 20.14 -14.49 -20.92
CA LYS A 122 19.17 -14.63 -22.01
C LYS A 122 19.10 -16.09 -22.45
N VAL A 123 17.89 -16.60 -22.64
CA VAL A 123 17.69 -17.93 -23.23
C VAL A 123 17.83 -17.74 -24.74
N GLN A 124 18.92 -18.23 -25.31
CA GLN A 124 19.07 -18.29 -26.76
C GLN A 124 18.02 -19.28 -27.29
N GLN A 125 16.93 -18.78 -27.86
CA GLN A 125 16.08 -19.57 -28.73
C GLN A 125 16.87 -19.80 -30.03
N GLY A 126 17.79 -20.76 -30.05
CA GLY A 126 18.62 -20.99 -31.22
C GLY A 126 19.93 -21.76 -31.05
N GLN A 127 20.13 -22.54 -29.97
CA GLN A 127 21.14 -23.61 -30.02
C GLN A 127 20.48 -24.96 -29.72
N PRO A 128 20.59 -25.93 -30.66
CA PRO A 128 20.16 -27.30 -30.38
C PRO A 128 20.96 -27.79 -29.18
N ARG A 129 20.22 -28.41 -28.27
CA ARG A 129 20.74 -29.12 -27.11
C ARG A 129 21.76 -30.14 -27.64
N ALA A 130 23.06 -29.81 -27.56
CA ALA A 130 24.10 -30.80 -27.78
C ALA A 130 23.80 -31.95 -26.82
N THR A 131 23.42 -33.08 -27.40
CA THR A 131 23.31 -34.36 -26.73
C THR A 131 24.61 -34.58 -25.99
N ALA A 132 24.56 -34.53 -24.66
CA ALA A 132 25.66 -35.01 -23.84
C ALA A 132 25.79 -36.51 -24.16
N ALA A 133 26.80 -36.81 -24.97
CA ALA A 133 27.16 -38.15 -25.37
C ALA A 133 27.37 -39.00 -24.11
N SER A 134 26.56 -40.07 -24.01
CA SER A 134 26.83 -41.19 -23.15
C SER A 134 28.15 -41.82 -23.59
N HIS A 135 29.22 -41.58 -22.84
CA HIS A 135 30.41 -42.42 -22.86
C HIS A 135 30.87 -42.64 -21.42
N ARG A 136 30.41 -43.76 -20.85
CA ARG A 136 31.12 -44.44 -19.77
C ARG A 136 31.41 -45.85 -20.28
N ASN A 137 32.56 -46.00 -20.92
CA ASN A 137 33.10 -47.29 -21.34
C ASN A 137 33.82 -47.93 -20.15
N LYS A 138 33.57 -49.24 -20.01
CA LYS A 138 34.39 -50.34 -19.46
C LYS A 138 35.13 -50.10 -18.15
#